data_AF-A0A8W8LK78-F1
#
_entry.id   AF-A0A8W8LK78-F1
#
_cell.length_a   1.000
_cell.length_b   1.000
_cell.length_c   1.000
_cell.angle_alpha   90.00
_cell.angle_beta   90.00
_cell.angle_gamma   90.00
#
_symmetry.space_group_name_H-M   'P 1'
#
loop_
_entity.id
_entity.type
_entity.pdbx_description
1 polymer ?
#
loop_
_entity_poly.entity_id
_entity_poly.type
_entity_poly.pdbx_seq_one_letter_code
_entity_poly.pdbx_strand_id
1 'polypeptide(L)'
;MEEMRMTEGFVENVIDQMMKFIGTTRKDALMPQEAVTLYVHFSVLQTFLHYSPKISAFIRSHYLEEFKYFVQVPVVMKKLPQSYPICMITVTLIESVTNKVLDSGTSIFPKSPR
;
A
#
# COMPACT_ATOMS: atom_id res chain seq x y z
N MET A 1 -7.37 19.27 14.14
CA MET A 1 -8.47 18.64 13.37
C MET A 1 -8.25 18.85 11.88
N GLU A 2 -7.96 20.09 11.44
CA GLU A 2 -7.66 20.41 10.05
C GLU A 2 -6.42 19.70 9.48
N GLU A 3 -5.29 19.68 10.20
CA GLU A 3 -4.07 18.99 9.75
C GLU A 3 -4.27 17.49 9.50
N MET A 4 -5.15 16.85 10.29
CA MET A 4 -5.48 15.43 10.14
C MET A 4 -6.28 15.20 8.86
N ARG A 5 -7.28 16.05 8.59
CA ARG A 5 -8.08 16.01 7.35
C ARG A 5 -7.21 16.26 6.10
N MET A 6 -6.24 17.16 6.20
CA MET A 6 -5.28 17.41 5.11
C MET A 6 -4.38 16.19 4.86
N THR A 7 -3.97 15.50 5.93
CA THR A 7 -3.14 14.28 5.82
C THR A 7 -3.95 13.12 5.24
N GLU A 8 -5.21 12.94 5.65
CA GLU A 8 -6.13 11.96 5.08
C GLU A 8 -6.29 12.21 3.57
N GLY A 9 -6.64 13.43 3.16
CA GLY A 9 -6.75 13.77 1.74
C GLY A 9 -5.46 13.57 0.95
N PHE A 10 -4.29 13.83 1.54
CA PHE A 10 -3.02 13.49 0.91
C PHE A 10 -2.86 11.97 0.71
N VAL A 11 -3.18 11.17 1.72
CA VAL A 11 -3.10 9.69 1.66
C VAL A 11 -4.07 9.12 0.63
N GLU A 12 -5.29 9.65 0.56
CA GLU A 12 -6.27 9.28 -0.48
C GLU A 12 -5.66 9.50 -1.88
N ASN A 13 -5.09 10.68 -2.13
CA ASN A 13 -4.43 10.99 -3.40
C ASN A 13 -3.26 10.04 -3.73
N VAL A 14 -2.46 9.67 -2.72
CA VAL A 14 -1.36 8.70 -2.90
C VAL A 14 -1.89 7.33 -3.29
N ILE A 15 -2.94 6.85 -2.62
CA ILE A 15 -3.56 5.55 -2.90
C ILE A 15 -4.20 5.56 -4.30
N ASP A 16 -4.93 6.61 -4.66
CA ASP A 16 -5.57 6.71 -5.98
C ASP A 16 -4.54 6.67 -7.12
N GLN A 17 -3.40 7.37 -6.96
CA GLN A 17 -2.33 7.32 -7.95
C GLN A 17 -1.69 5.94 -8.05
N MET A 18 -1.47 5.29 -6.90
CA MET A 18 -0.94 3.93 -6.84
C MET A 18 -1.87 2.90 -7.52
N MET A 19 -3.19 3.01 -7.30
CA MET A 19 -4.18 2.10 -7.88
C MET A 19 -4.25 2.21 -9.41
N LYS A 20 -3.94 3.37 -10.00
CA LYS A 20 -3.84 3.53 -11.46
C LYS A 20 -2.75 2.65 -12.08
N PHE A 21 -1.66 2.41 -11.35
CA PHE A 21 -0.55 1.56 -11.82
C PHE A 21 -0.83 0.08 -11.62
N ILE A 22 -1.43 -0.28 -10.48
CA ILE A 22 -1.65 -1.68 -10.09
C ILE A 22 -2.91 -2.28 -10.72
N GLY A 23 -3.99 -1.50 -10.82
CA GLY A 23 -5.31 -1.97 -11.26
C GLY A 23 -5.32 -2.60 -12.67
N THR A 24 -6.47 -3.04 -13.15
CA THR A 24 -6.64 -3.81 -14.39
C THR A 24 -6.40 -3.01 -15.70
N THR A 25 -5.49 -2.05 -15.69
CA THR A 25 -5.06 -1.32 -16.89
C THR A 25 -4.47 -2.27 -17.93
N ARG A 26 -4.78 -2.03 -19.21
CA ARG A 26 -4.32 -2.82 -20.38
C ARG A 26 -2.80 -2.79 -20.60
N LYS A 27 -2.05 -2.07 -19.76
CA LYS A 27 -0.62 -1.88 -19.94
C LYS A 27 0.12 -3.05 -19.29
N ASP A 28 0.83 -3.80 -20.11
CA ASP A 28 1.54 -5.02 -19.67
C ASP A 28 2.75 -4.70 -18.78
N ALA A 29 3.37 -3.52 -18.93
CA ALA A 29 4.53 -3.11 -18.16
C ALA A 29 4.52 -1.61 -17.79
N LEU A 30 5.00 -1.30 -16.59
CA LEU A 30 5.25 0.06 -16.12
C LEU A 30 6.50 0.63 -16.79
N MET A 31 6.44 1.92 -17.12
CA MET A 31 7.62 2.71 -17.53
C MET A 31 8.54 2.92 -16.31
N PRO A 32 9.83 3.24 -16.51
CA PRO A 32 10.76 3.45 -15.40
C PRO A 32 10.28 4.49 -14.39
N GLN A 33 9.73 5.60 -14.88
CA GLN A 33 9.18 6.65 -14.01
C GLN A 33 7.98 6.17 -13.20
N GLU A 34 7.08 5.39 -13.81
CA GLU A 34 5.90 4.84 -13.12
C GLU A 34 6.31 3.83 -12.03
N ALA A 35 7.32 3.01 -12.31
CA ALA A 35 7.90 2.08 -11.35
C ALA A 35 8.49 2.81 -10.12
N VAL A 36 9.24 3.90 -10.36
CA VAL A 36 9.78 4.74 -9.27
C VAL A 36 8.66 5.41 -8.48
N THR A 37 7.65 5.96 -9.15
CA THR A 37 6.49 6.56 -8.49
C THR A 37 5.75 5.55 -7.61
N LEU A 38 5.57 4.31 -8.09
CA LEU A 38 4.96 3.25 -7.32
C LEU A 38 5.76 2.95 -6.04
N TYR A 39 7.08 2.80 -6.16
CA TYR A 39 7.98 2.61 -5.02
C TYR A 39 7.87 3.74 -3.99
N VAL A 40 7.87 4.99 -4.45
CA VAL A 40 7.76 6.17 -3.57
C VAL A 40 6.42 6.18 -2.84
N HIS A 41 5.30 5.95 -3.54
CA HIS A 41 3.97 5.94 -2.92
C HIS A 41 3.83 4.83 -1.86
N PHE A 42 4.30 3.62 -2.15
CA PHE A 42 4.29 2.55 -1.15
C PHE A 42 5.21 2.87 0.05
N SER A 43 6.33 3.56 -0.18
CA SER A 43 7.25 3.96 0.92
C SER A 43 6.59 4.98 1.85
N VAL A 44 5.83 5.92 1.27
CA VAL A 44 5.02 6.89 2.02
C VAL A 44 3.94 6.17 2.84
N LEU A 45 3.21 5.24 2.22
CA LEU A 45 2.18 4.46 2.93
C LEU A 45 2.79 3.61 4.05
N GLN A 46 3.92 2.95 3.82
CA GLN A 46 4.63 2.19 4.85
C GLN A 46 4.97 3.08 6.05
N THR A 47 5.43 4.31 5.79
CA THR A 47 5.75 5.29 6.84
C THR A 47 4.51 5.63 7.66
N PHE A 48 3.38 5.93 7.02
CA PHE A 48 2.13 6.20 7.75
C PHE A 48 1.63 4.99 8.54
N LEU A 49 1.69 3.79 7.95
CA LEU A 49 1.28 2.55 8.62
C LEU A 49 2.15 2.19 9.82
N HIS A 50 3.40 2.64 9.84
CA HIS A 50 4.32 2.39 10.94
C HIS A 50 4.21 3.44 12.05
N TYR A 51 4.15 4.72 11.69
CA TYR A 51 4.33 5.82 12.64
C TYR A 51 3.04 6.59 12.98
N SER A 52 1.95 6.39 12.24
CA SER A 52 0.69 7.09 12.46
C SER A 52 -0.48 6.11 12.67
N PRO A 53 -0.77 5.73 13.93
CA PRO A 53 -1.90 4.84 14.23
C PRO A 53 -3.24 5.35 13.70
N LYS A 54 -3.44 6.67 13.71
CA LYS A 54 -4.68 7.31 13.21
C LYS A 54 -4.82 7.14 11.69
N ILE A 55 -3.78 7.46 10.92
CA ILE A 55 -3.81 7.28 9.46
C ILE A 55 -3.84 5.80 9.10
N SER A 56 -3.16 4.95 9.88
CA SER A 56 -3.23 3.50 9.71
C SER A 56 -4.65 2.96 9.90
N ALA A 57 -5.40 3.46 10.90
CA ALA A 57 -6.81 3.14 11.08
C ALA A 57 -7.67 3.65 9.91
N PHE A 58 -7.45 4.89 9.47
CA PHE A 58 -8.12 5.47 8.30
C PHE A 58 -7.92 4.63 7.03
N ILE A 59 -6.68 4.22 6.72
CA ILE A 59 -6.37 3.38 5.57
C ILE A 59 -7.11 2.05 5.67
N ARG A 60 -7.10 1.40 6.84
CA ARG A 60 -7.81 0.12 7.04
C ARG A 60 -9.33 0.26 6.98
N SER A 61 -9.91 1.38 7.41
CA SER A 61 -11.37 1.54 7.37
C SER A 61 -11.91 1.89 5.98
N HIS A 62 -11.10 2.54 5.13
CA HIS A 62 -11.55 3.03 3.82
C HIS A 62 -11.02 2.22 2.63
N TYR A 63 -9.87 1.55 2.77
CA TYR A 63 -9.17 0.95 1.62
C TYR A 63 -8.88 -0.56 1.76
N LEU A 64 -9.41 -1.23 2.80
CA LEU A 64 -9.12 -2.64 3.05
C LEU A 64 -9.47 -3.54 1.86
N GLU A 65 -10.63 -3.33 1.25
CA GLU A 65 -11.09 -4.16 0.15
C GLU A 65 -10.28 -3.89 -1.13
N GLU A 66 -9.84 -2.66 -1.37
CA GLU A 66 -8.97 -2.30 -2.48
C GLU A 66 -7.60 -2.99 -2.35
N PHE A 67 -7.02 -3.00 -1.15
CA PHE A 67 -5.79 -3.75 -0.89
C PHE A 67 -6.01 -5.25 -1.06
N LYS A 68 -7.15 -5.78 -0.61
CA LYS A 68 -7.47 -7.21 -0.70
C LYS A 68 -7.66 -7.70 -2.14
N TYR A 69 -8.35 -6.93 -2.98
CA TYR A 69 -8.72 -7.39 -4.33
C TYR A 69 -7.84 -6.84 -5.44
N PHE A 70 -7.33 -5.61 -5.32
CA PHE A 70 -6.56 -4.97 -6.39
C PHE A 70 -5.06 -5.09 -6.20
N VAL A 71 -4.54 -5.08 -4.97
CA VAL A 71 -3.10 -5.18 -4.71
C VAL A 71 -2.64 -6.64 -4.70
N GLN A 72 -2.70 -7.27 -5.88
CA GLN A 72 -2.23 -8.63 -6.08
C GLN A 72 -0.76 -8.62 -6.49
N VAL A 73 0.13 -9.01 -5.58
CA VAL A 73 1.59 -9.02 -5.79
C VAL A 73 2.00 -9.74 -7.08
N PRO A 74 1.43 -10.91 -7.46
CA PRO A 74 1.77 -11.56 -8.72
C PRO A 74 1.41 -10.72 -9.96
N VAL A 75 0.35 -9.92 -9.89
CA VAL A 75 -0.06 -9.02 -10.97
C VAL A 75 0.88 -7.84 -11.07
N VAL A 76 1.29 -7.26 -9.93
CA VAL A 76 2.27 -6.17 -9.91
C VAL A 76 3.64 -6.62 -10.40
N MET A 77 4.08 -7.81 -10.01
CA MET A 77 5.33 -8.40 -10.50
C MET A 77 5.36 -8.55 -12.03
N LYS A 78 4.24 -8.92 -12.66
CA LYS A 78 4.14 -8.99 -14.13
C LYS A 78 4.29 -7.62 -14.77
N LYS A 79 3.78 -6.57 -14.11
CA LYS A 79 3.85 -5.18 -14.57
C LYS A 79 5.18 -4.50 -14.28
N LEU A 80 6.02 -5.06 -13.41
CA LEU A 80 7.30 -4.47 -13.01
C LEU A 80 8.44 -5.27 -13.64
N PRO A 81 9.09 -4.77 -14.72
CA PRO A 81 10.15 -5.50 -15.39
C PRO A 81 11.30 -5.86 -14.44
N GLN A 82 11.73 -7.12 -14.46
CA GLN A 82 12.86 -7.60 -13.65
C GLN A 82 14.19 -6.92 -13.99
N SER A 83 14.30 -6.30 -15.17
CA SER A 83 15.45 -5.49 -15.56
C SER A 83 15.56 -4.18 -14.78
N TYR A 84 14.51 -3.74 -14.09
CA TYR A 84 14.56 -2.53 -13.27
C TYR A 84 15.25 -2.83 -11.93
N PRO A 85 16.29 -2.08 -11.53
CA PRO A 85 17.02 -2.32 -10.28
C PRO A 85 16.12 -2.26 -9.04
N ILE A 86 15.03 -1.50 -9.11
CA ILE A 86 14.07 -1.33 -8.01
C ILE A 86 13.00 -2.44 -7.94
N CYS A 87 13.00 -3.40 -8.88
CA CYS A 87 11.93 -4.39 -9.01
C CYS A 87 11.70 -5.15 -7.70
N MET A 88 12.73 -5.83 -7.20
CA MET A 88 12.61 -6.67 -6.01
C MET A 88 12.28 -5.87 -4.75
N ILE A 89 12.94 -4.73 -4.52
CA ILE A 89 12.66 -3.89 -3.35
C ILE A 89 11.22 -3.33 -3.37
N THR A 90 10.70 -3.00 -4.55
CA THR A 90 9.31 -2.53 -4.69
C THR A 90 8.33 -3.65 -4.41
N VAL A 91 8.57 -4.87 -4.91
CA VAL A 91 7.71 -6.04 -4.65
C VAL A 91 7.64 -6.36 -3.16
N THR A 92 8.79 -6.45 -2.48
CA THR A 92 8.84 -6.71 -1.03
C THR A 92 8.18 -5.60 -0.22
N LEU A 93 8.32 -4.35 -0.66
CA LEU A 93 7.65 -3.21 -0.03
C LEU A 93 6.12 -3.30 -0.17
N ILE A 94 5.63 -3.67 -1.36
CA ILE A 94 4.20 -3.88 -1.62
C ILE A 94 3.66 -4.99 -0.73
N GLU A 95 4.35 -6.14 -0.67
CA GLU A 95 3.99 -7.25 0.23
C GLU A 95 3.90 -6.79 1.69
N SER A 96 4.91 -6.05 2.16
CA SER A 96 4.96 -5.53 3.53
C SER A 96 3.77 -4.62 3.84
N VAL A 97 3.49 -3.66 2.96
CA VAL A 97 2.38 -2.72 3.12
C VAL A 97 1.03 -3.43 3.07
N THR A 98 0.82 -4.30 2.07
CA THR A 98 -0.42 -5.08 1.93
C THR A 98 -0.67 -5.93 3.16
N ASN A 99 0.35 -6.66 3.66
CA ASN A 99 0.23 -7.43 4.89
C ASN A 99 -0.12 -6.53 6.09
N LYS A 100 0.51 -5.36 6.22
CA LYS A 100 0.23 -4.42 7.32
C LYS A 100 -1.19 -3.85 7.29
N VAL A 101 -1.75 -3.62 6.10
CA VAL A 101 -3.14 -3.16 5.93
C VAL A 101 -4.12 -4.29 6.20
N LEU A 102 -3.87 -5.48 5.66
CA LEU A 102 -4.75 -6.65 5.77
C LEU A 102 -4.68 -7.35 7.13
N ASP A 103 -3.60 -7.17 7.89
CA ASP A 103 -3.49 -7.65 9.26
C ASP A 103 -4.49 -6.87 10.12
N SER A 104 -5.66 -7.49 10.26
CA SER A 104 -6.76 -7.08 11.11
C SER A 104 -6.36 -7.39 12.55
N GLY A 105 -5.39 -6.62 13.05
CA GLY A 105 -4.75 -6.74 14.37
C GLY A 105 -5.29 -7.91 15.16
N THR A 106 -4.66 -9.08 15.01
CA THR A 106 -4.86 -10.13 16.01
C THR A 106 -4.56 -9.48 17.35
N SER A 107 -5.61 -9.29 18.13
CA SER A 107 -5.53 -8.79 19.49
C SER A 107 -4.58 -9.71 20.26
N ILE A 108 -3.33 -9.30 20.39
CA ILE A 108 -2.38 -9.87 21.36
C ILE A 108 -2.73 -9.24 22.70
N PHE A 109 -3.97 -9.39 23.15
CA PHE A 109 -4.28 -9.34 24.57
C PHE A 109 -4.43 -10.79 25.02
N PRO A 110 -3.52 -11.31 25.87
CA PRO A 110 -3.74 -12.62 26.46
C PRO A 110 -5.08 -12.57 27.20
N LYS A 111 -6.01 -13.45 26.82
CA LYS A 111 -7.24 -13.66 27.58
C LYS A 111 -6.81 -14.05 29.00
N SER A 112 -7.17 -13.22 29.98
CA SER A 112 -7.02 -13.55 31.39
C SER A 112 -7.65 -14.92 31.65
N PRO A 113 -6.95 -15.85 32.30
CA PRO A 113 -7.57 -17.07 32.79
C PRO A 113 -8.65 -16.66 33.80
N ARG A 114 -9.86 -17.20 33.63
CA ARG A 114 -10.84 -17.32 34.72
C ARG A 114 -10.71 -18.71 35.31
#